data_AF-E3NGR0-F1
#
_entry.id   AF-E3NGR0-F1
#
_cell.length_a   1.000
_cell.length_b   1.000
_cell.length_c   1.000
_cell.angle_alpha   90.00
_cell.angle_beta   90.00
_cell.angle_gamma   90.00
#
_symmetry.space_group_name_H-M   'P 1'
#
loop_
_entity.id
_entity.type
_entity.pdbx_description
1 polymer ?
#
loop_
_entity_poly.entity_id
_entity_poly.type
_entity_poly.pdbx_seq_one_letter_code
_entity_poly.pdbx_strand_id
1 'polypeptide(L)'
;MLSALLTFVISAIYSVPSILLYLFTIYIIFRYRKSFDSSFFTLYLYDGAMNLFTYIVGFYMMRLNSITCDTCAFAFLYRNMHNYFPMNFLTSMSYHMAYVQYSTTALISFNRLSVLWNYKTAEPIWKKYTWLIMLIVFALPFLDTHRCFYYRTEIVYDEESESYGLKTPMPINDNFFFLIPAMIFITILSIGTNITSLMTVRTIGTQKRSKVEFNFVIIMSITCFVQFLGCALSVARVALSTHPLAATLAGILPFISDGLTLVQPWLLVGFSHAIRAKIRQMFGWQDTNVLVVRSMTS
;
A
#
# COMPACT_ATOMS: atom_id res chain seq x y z
N MET A 1 -24.58 -2.26 -11.22
CA MET A 1 -23.46 -2.13 -10.26
C MET A 1 -23.59 -3.26 -9.24
N LEU A 2 -22.50 -3.76 -8.65
CA LEU A 2 -22.63 -4.63 -7.47
C LEU A 2 -23.37 -3.86 -6.37
N SER A 3 -24.22 -4.53 -5.59
CA SER A 3 -24.85 -3.87 -4.43
C SER A 3 -23.77 -3.40 -3.45
N ALA A 4 -24.05 -2.33 -2.70
CA ALA A 4 -23.12 -1.81 -1.68
C ALA A 4 -22.74 -2.89 -0.66
N LEU A 5 -23.73 -3.70 -0.25
CA LEU A 5 -23.52 -4.86 0.62
C LEU A 5 -22.58 -5.91 0.01
N LEU A 6 -22.77 -6.28 -1.26
CA LEU A 6 -21.91 -7.27 -1.91
C LEU A 6 -20.48 -6.75 -2.07
N THR A 7 -20.32 -5.48 -2.45
CA THR A 7 -19.03 -4.78 -2.52
C THR A 7 -18.32 -4.80 -1.16
N PHE A 8 -19.04 -4.52 -0.08
CA PHE A 8 -18.54 -4.56 1.29
C PHE A 8 -18.11 -5.96 1.72
N VAL A 9 -18.94 -6.98 1.47
CA VAL A 9 -18.65 -8.37 1.84
C VAL A 9 -17.42 -8.89 1.12
N ILE A 10 -17.32 -8.66 -0.20
CA ILE A 10 -16.14 -9.04 -0.98
C ILE A 10 -14.90 -8.35 -0.40
N SER A 11 -15.00 -7.05 -0.15
CA SER A 11 -13.97 -6.26 0.53
C SER A 11 -13.50 -6.90 1.84
N ALA A 12 -14.44 -7.24 2.73
CA ALA A 12 -14.14 -7.78 4.04
C ALA A 12 -13.48 -9.16 3.97
N ILE A 13 -13.92 -10.01 3.04
CA ILE A 13 -13.40 -11.37 2.86
C ILE A 13 -11.91 -11.36 2.52
N TYR A 14 -11.45 -10.48 1.64
CA TYR A 14 -10.01 -10.41 1.34
C TYR A 14 -9.25 -9.51 2.30
N SER A 15 -9.86 -8.45 2.85
CA SER A 15 -9.15 -7.49 3.66
C SER A 15 -8.80 -8.01 5.06
N VAL A 16 -9.73 -8.72 5.72
CA VAL A 16 -9.49 -9.23 7.08
C VAL A 16 -8.31 -10.20 7.12
N PRO A 17 -8.23 -11.25 6.26
CA PRO A 17 -7.05 -12.11 6.21
C PRO A 17 -5.78 -11.34 5.85
N SER A 18 -5.87 -10.36 4.95
CA SER A 18 -4.71 -9.58 4.52
C SER A 18 -4.15 -8.70 5.64
N ILE A 19 -5.01 -8.04 6.42
CA ILE A 19 -4.61 -7.22 7.57
C ILE A 19 -3.99 -8.11 8.65
N LEU A 20 -4.60 -9.25 8.95
CA LEU A 20 -4.04 -10.22 9.91
C LEU A 20 -2.66 -10.69 9.46
N LEU A 21 -2.50 -11.01 8.18
CA LEU A 21 -1.19 -11.36 7.60
C LEU A 21 -0.20 -10.19 7.65
N TYR A 22 -0.67 -8.96 7.42
CA TYR A 22 0.16 -7.76 7.52
C TYR A 22 0.71 -7.59 8.93
N LEU A 23 -0.16 -7.60 9.93
CA LEU A 23 0.21 -7.49 11.34
C LEU A 23 1.14 -8.63 11.76
N PHE A 24 0.87 -9.85 11.28
CA PHE A 24 1.70 -11.01 11.57
C PHE A 24 3.11 -10.90 10.95
N THR A 25 3.22 -10.47 9.69
CA THR A 25 4.54 -10.26 9.04
C THR A 25 5.33 -9.14 9.72
N ILE A 26 4.67 -8.03 10.09
CA ILE A 26 5.26 -6.95 10.88
C ILE A 26 5.78 -7.50 12.22
N TYR A 27 4.96 -8.26 12.94
CA TYR A 27 5.33 -8.86 14.22
C TYR A 27 6.56 -9.77 14.10
N ILE A 28 6.63 -10.62 13.07
CA ILE A 28 7.79 -11.49 12.82
C ILE A 28 9.06 -10.69 12.58
N ILE A 29 8.99 -9.64 11.76
CA ILE A 29 10.14 -8.79 11.45
C ILE A 29 10.63 -8.10 12.73
N PHE A 30 9.72 -7.61 13.59
CA PHE A 30 10.09 -7.04 14.88
C PHE A 30 10.68 -8.08 15.84
N ARG A 31 10.05 -9.25 15.98
CA ARG A 31 10.50 -10.31 16.88
C ARG A 31 11.87 -10.87 16.51
N TYR A 32 12.14 -11.03 15.21
CA TYR A 32 13.39 -11.55 14.66
C TYR A 32 14.23 -10.49 13.96
N ARG A 33 14.27 -9.26 14.51
CA ARG A 33 14.93 -8.10 13.90
C ARG A 33 16.39 -8.35 13.49
N LYS A 34 17.14 -9.16 14.25
CA LYS A 34 18.53 -9.55 13.92
C LYS A 34 18.65 -10.39 12.65
N SER A 35 17.63 -11.17 12.30
CA SER A 35 17.60 -12.00 11.08
C SER A 35 17.10 -11.24 9.86
N PHE A 36 16.43 -10.09 10.05
CA PHE A 36 15.83 -9.27 9.00
C PHE A 36 16.46 -7.87 8.93
N ASP A 37 17.78 -7.78 9.15
CA ASP A 37 18.52 -6.53 9.25
C ASP A 37 18.91 -5.94 7.87
N SER A 38 17.97 -5.92 6.92
CA SER A 38 18.14 -5.32 5.59
C SER A 38 17.31 -4.04 5.44
N SER A 39 17.80 -3.12 4.60
CA SER A 39 17.09 -1.91 4.20
C SER A 39 15.68 -2.21 3.66
N PHE A 40 15.50 -3.34 2.97
CA PHE A 40 14.21 -3.79 2.45
C PHE A 40 13.16 -3.94 3.54
N PHE A 41 13.48 -4.67 4.61
CA PHE A 41 12.52 -4.94 5.68
C PHE A 41 12.19 -3.68 6.47
N THR A 42 13.14 -2.76 6.59
CA THR A 42 12.88 -1.45 7.21
C THR A 42 11.87 -0.65 6.38
N LEU A 43 12.08 -0.57 5.06
CA LEU A 43 11.13 0.09 4.15
C LEU A 43 9.77 -0.60 4.14
N TYR A 44 9.73 -1.94 4.17
CA TYR A 44 8.49 -2.72 4.25
C TYR A 44 7.68 -2.40 5.51
N LEU A 45 8.34 -2.20 6.66
CA LEU A 45 7.64 -1.83 7.90
C LEU A 45 6.99 -0.44 7.78
N TYR A 46 7.72 0.53 7.22
CA TYR A 46 7.17 1.88 6.99
C TYR A 46 6.04 1.88 5.97
N ASP A 47 6.24 1.24 4.83
CA ASP A 47 5.22 1.06 3.80
C ASP A 47 3.98 0.35 4.36
N GLY A 48 4.18 -0.65 5.22
CA GLY A 48 3.11 -1.34 5.90
C GLY A 48 2.30 -0.50 6.87
N ALA A 49 2.96 0.32 7.68
CA ALA A 49 2.24 1.25 8.55
C ALA A 49 1.39 2.23 7.73
N MET A 50 1.95 2.77 6.64
CA MET A 50 1.25 3.69 5.74
C MET A 50 0.08 2.99 5.02
N ASN A 51 0.28 1.81 4.47
CA ASN A 51 -0.77 1.05 3.76
C ASN A 51 -1.92 0.64 4.69
N LEU A 52 -1.63 0.25 5.94
CA LEU A 52 -2.67 -0.02 6.93
C LEU A 52 -3.48 1.25 7.26
N PHE A 53 -2.81 2.39 7.39
CA PHE A 53 -3.48 3.67 7.59
C PHE A 53 -4.37 4.04 6.39
N THR A 54 -3.84 3.93 5.16
CA THR A 54 -4.62 4.14 3.92
C THR A 54 -5.85 3.27 3.87
N TYR A 55 -5.71 1.98 4.19
CA TYR A 55 -6.81 1.04 4.20
C TYR A 55 -7.89 1.44 5.22
N ILE A 56 -7.51 1.80 6.45
CA ILE A 56 -8.46 2.21 7.49
C ILE A 56 -9.24 3.46 7.05
N VAL A 57 -8.54 4.46 6.50
CA VAL A 57 -9.17 5.69 5.98
C VAL A 57 -10.13 5.37 4.82
N GLY A 58 -9.70 4.56 3.85
CA GLY A 58 -10.52 4.16 2.71
C GLY A 58 -11.73 3.30 3.10
N PHE A 59 -11.55 2.37 4.04
CA PHE A 59 -12.64 1.54 4.58
C PHE A 59 -13.70 2.41 5.26
N TYR A 60 -13.27 3.36 6.10
CA TYR A 60 -14.18 4.29 6.76
C TYR A 60 -14.91 5.20 5.76
N MET A 61 -14.17 5.87 4.86
CA MET A 61 -14.72 6.90 3.98
C MET A 61 -15.52 6.39 2.77
N MET A 62 -15.28 5.15 2.31
CA MET A 62 -15.91 4.64 1.08
C MET A 62 -16.74 3.37 1.25
N ARG A 63 -16.47 2.55 2.28
CA ARG A 63 -17.11 1.22 2.42
C ARG A 63 -18.07 1.15 3.57
N LEU A 64 -17.65 1.60 4.74
CA LEU A 64 -18.50 1.55 5.92
C LEU A 64 -19.67 2.55 5.77
N ASN A 65 -19.44 3.70 5.15
CA ASN A 65 -20.48 4.72 4.96
C ASN A 65 -21.58 4.27 3.99
N SER A 66 -21.21 3.53 2.93
CA SER A 66 -22.13 3.05 1.89
C SER A 66 -23.07 1.92 2.33
N ILE A 67 -22.82 1.30 3.49
CA ILE A 67 -23.69 0.27 4.08
C ILE A 67 -24.35 0.72 5.39
N THR A 68 -24.02 1.91 5.88
CA THR A 68 -24.56 2.39 7.16
C THR A 68 -25.84 3.16 6.90
N CYS A 69 -26.98 2.54 7.25
CA CYS A 69 -28.27 3.18 7.31
C CYS A 69 -28.41 4.02 8.59
N ASP A 70 -29.37 4.95 8.62
CA ASP A 70 -29.56 5.86 9.75
C ASP A 70 -29.95 5.16 11.07
N THR A 71 -30.59 4.00 10.98
CA THR A 71 -31.00 3.16 12.13
C THR A 71 -29.99 2.04 12.44
N CYS A 72 -28.93 1.90 11.66
CA CYS A 72 -27.96 0.82 11.78
C CYS A 72 -27.08 0.99 13.03
N ALA A 73 -26.56 -0.12 13.56
CA ALA A 73 -25.69 -0.12 14.75
C ALA A 73 -24.43 0.74 14.59
N PHE A 74 -23.96 0.99 13.37
CA PHE A 74 -22.79 1.83 13.07
C PHE A 74 -23.15 3.30 12.76
N ALA A 75 -24.43 3.69 12.77
CA ALA A 75 -24.87 5.06 12.45
C ALA A 75 -24.27 6.12 13.40
N PHE A 76 -24.00 5.74 14.66
CA PHE A 76 -23.36 6.63 15.63
C PHE A 76 -21.98 7.15 15.17
N LEU A 77 -21.27 6.37 14.34
CA LEU A 77 -19.97 6.75 13.81
C LEU A 77 -20.08 7.92 12.82
N TYR A 78 -21.21 8.09 12.13
CA TYR A 78 -21.41 9.16 11.15
C TYR A 78 -22.19 10.33 11.73
N ARG A 79 -23.24 10.07 12.52
CA ARG A 79 -24.07 11.11 13.15
C ARG A 79 -23.28 12.02 14.09
N ASN A 80 -22.34 11.47 14.85
CA ASN A 80 -21.59 12.23 15.84
C ASN A 80 -20.19 12.66 15.36
N MET A 81 -19.81 12.34 14.12
CA MET A 81 -18.42 12.50 13.66
C MET A 81 -17.92 13.94 13.73
N HIS A 82 -18.81 14.90 13.43
CA HIS A 82 -18.51 16.33 13.44
C HIS A 82 -18.01 16.80 14.80
N ASN A 83 -18.42 16.14 15.89
CA ASN A 83 -18.01 16.45 17.26
C ASN A 83 -16.65 15.85 17.65
N TYR A 84 -16.17 14.81 16.96
CA TYR A 84 -15.02 14.02 17.40
C TYR A 84 -13.79 14.15 16.49
N PHE A 85 -13.97 14.41 15.19
CA PHE A 85 -12.84 14.38 14.27
C PHE A 85 -12.97 15.40 13.12
N PRO A 86 -11.88 16.09 12.73
CA PRO A 86 -11.93 16.99 11.58
C PRO A 86 -12.12 16.21 10.27
N MET A 87 -13.33 16.24 9.69
CA MET A 87 -13.65 15.56 8.42
C MET A 87 -12.76 16.01 7.25
N ASN A 88 -12.33 17.27 7.26
CA ASN A 88 -11.38 17.81 6.28
C ASN A 88 -10.03 17.08 6.34
N PHE A 89 -9.60 16.63 7.53
CA PHE A 89 -8.38 15.85 7.70
C PHE A 89 -8.52 14.47 7.08
N LEU A 90 -9.63 13.75 7.30
CA LEU A 90 -9.82 12.42 6.68
C LEU A 90 -9.84 12.53 5.16
N THR A 91 -10.54 13.53 4.64
CA THR A 91 -10.61 13.78 3.20
C THR A 91 -9.25 14.13 2.63
N SER A 92 -8.51 15.05 3.24
CA SER A 92 -7.13 15.37 2.84
C SER A 92 -6.23 14.13 2.90
N MET A 93 -6.34 13.32 3.96
CA MET A 93 -5.57 12.10 4.11
C MET A 93 -5.88 11.06 3.03
N SER A 94 -7.12 10.95 2.56
CA SER A 94 -7.46 10.02 1.48
C SER A 94 -6.69 10.30 0.18
N TYR A 95 -6.47 11.57 -0.16
CA TYR A 95 -5.68 11.98 -1.33
C TYR A 95 -4.18 11.98 -1.03
N HIS A 96 -3.80 12.42 0.17
CA HIS A 96 -2.42 12.45 0.63
C HIS A 96 -1.79 11.05 0.62
N MET A 97 -2.53 10.05 1.10
CA MET A 97 -2.05 8.68 1.14
C MET A 97 -1.85 8.07 -0.26
N ALA A 98 -2.58 8.54 -1.28
CA ALA A 98 -2.33 8.13 -2.66
C ALA A 98 -0.94 8.60 -3.12
N TYR A 99 -0.56 9.86 -2.84
CA TYR A 99 0.80 10.34 -3.12
C TYR A 99 1.87 9.56 -2.37
N VAL A 100 1.67 9.35 -1.07
CA VAL A 100 2.60 8.62 -0.21
C VAL A 100 2.79 7.21 -0.74
N GLN A 101 1.72 6.48 -1.03
CA GLN A 101 1.77 5.08 -1.47
C GLN A 101 2.46 4.90 -2.84
N TYR A 102 2.22 5.80 -3.79
CA TYR A 102 2.91 5.77 -5.09
C TYR A 102 4.40 6.09 -4.91
N SER A 103 4.71 7.08 -4.07
CA SER A 103 6.09 7.50 -3.80
C SER A 103 6.88 6.43 -3.05
N THR A 104 6.29 5.77 -2.04
CA THR A 104 6.93 4.67 -1.30
C THR A 104 7.19 3.48 -2.22
N THR A 105 6.23 3.13 -3.08
CA THR A 105 6.41 2.04 -4.04
C THR A 105 7.59 2.30 -4.98
N ALA A 106 7.67 3.50 -5.57
CA ALA A 106 8.80 3.89 -6.41
C ALA A 106 10.12 3.94 -5.64
N LEU A 107 10.10 4.40 -4.39
CA LEU A 107 11.27 4.43 -3.51
C LEU A 107 11.80 3.02 -3.22
N ILE A 108 10.93 2.06 -2.95
CA ILE A 108 11.32 0.67 -2.71
C ILE A 108 11.95 0.08 -4.00
N SER A 109 11.39 0.37 -5.18
CA SER A 109 11.97 -0.05 -6.45
C SER A 109 13.37 0.55 -6.68
N PHE A 110 13.54 1.84 -6.37
CA PHE A 110 14.84 2.50 -6.44
C PHE A 110 15.84 1.94 -5.41
N ASN A 111 15.39 1.67 -4.19
CA ASN A 111 16.20 1.03 -3.16
C ASN A 111 16.72 -0.33 -3.65
N ARG A 112 15.87 -1.19 -4.23
CA ARG A 112 16.30 -2.48 -4.79
C ARG A 112 17.33 -2.32 -5.90
N LEU A 113 17.11 -1.41 -6.85
CA LEU A 113 18.06 -1.14 -7.92
C LEU A 113 19.43 -0.71 -7.38
N SER A 114 19.46 0.23 -6.44
CA SER A 114 20.71 0.74 -5.87
C SER A 114 21.49 -0.34 -5.08
N VAL A 115 20.77 -1.22 -4.38
CA VAL A 115 21.35 -2.34 -3.62
C VAL A 115 21.88 -3.41 -4.57
N LEU A 116 21.23 -3.63 -5.72
CA LEU A 116 21.71 -4.51 -6.79
C LEU A 116 23.00 -4.00 -7.44
N TRP A 117 23.09 -2.70 -7.71
CA TRP A 117 24.29 -2.11 -8.33
C TRP A 117 25.49 -2.04 -7.39
N ASN A 118 25.29 -1.61 -6.14
CA ASN A 118 26.39 -1.47 -5.19
C ASN A 118 25.95 -1.76 -3.77
N TYR A 119 25.78 -3.04 -3.45
CA TYR A 119 25.35 -3.49 -2.13
C TYR A 119 26.21 -2.92 -0.98
N LYS A 120 27.54 -2.92 -1.13
CA LYS A 120 28.46 -2.53 -0.04
C LYS A 120 28.27 -1.07 0.39
N THR A 121 27.88 -0.21 -0.54
CA THR A 121 27.74 1.24 -0.30
C THR A 121 26.29 1.64 -0.09
N ALA A 122 25.37 1.09 -0.90
CA ALA A 122 23.96 1.45 -0.85
C ALA A 122 23.27 0.93 0.40
N GLU A 123 23.51 -0.33 0.80
CA GLU A 123 22.79 -0.95 1.94
C GLU A 123 22.99 -0.17 3.26
N PRO A 124 24.23 0.23 3.65
CA PRO A 124 24.44 1.04 4.85
C PRO A 124 23.79 2.44 4.78
N ILE A 125 23.85 3.09 3.61
CA ILE A 125 23.25 4.42 3.39
C ILE A 125 21.74 4.34 3.60
N TRP A 126 21.08 3.37 2.96
CA TRP A 126 19.65 3.17 3.14
C TRP A 126 19.30 2.90 4.59
N LYS A 127 19.99 1.99 5.27
CA LYS A 127 19.69 1.70 6.68
C LYS A 127 19.80 2.92 7.59
N LYS A 128 20.77 3.82 7.33
CA LYS A 128 20.96 5.04 8.13
C LYS A 128 19.92 6.13 7.81
N TYR A 129 19.61 6.35 6.53
CA TYR A 129 18.82 7.50 6.08
C TYR A 129 17.35 7.17 5.74
N THR A 130 16.93 5.90 5.78
CA THR A 130 15.54 5.50 5.44
C THR A 130 14.50 6.33 6.20
N TRP A 131 14.68 6.57 7.50
CA TRP A 131 13.70 7.33 8.28
C TRP A 131 13.52 8.78 7.80
N LEU A 132 14.61 9.45 7.40
CA LEU A 132 14.57 10.81 6.83
C LEU A 132 13.89 10.80 5.46
N ILE A 133 14.21 9.82 4.62
CA ILE A 133 13.61 9.70 3.29
C ILE A 133 12.10 9.46 3.42
N MET A 134 11.67 8.58 4.33
CA MET A 134 10.25 8.34 4.59
C MET A 134 9.54 9.57 5.15
N LEU A 135 10.21 10.34 6.00
CA LEU A 135 9.67 11.61 6.50
C LEU A 135 9.47 12.61 5.35
N ILE A 136 10.41 12.70 4.41
CA ILE A 136 10.28 13.55 3.22
C ILE A 136 9.13 13.07 2.32
N VAL A 137 9.03 11.75 2.09
CA VAL A 137 7.95 11.16 1.28
C VAL A 137 6.57 11.45 1.88
N PHE A 138 6.46 11.50 3.21
CA PHE A 138 5.23 11.88 3.91
C PHE A 138 5.02 13.40 3.95
N ALA A 139 6.08 14.19 4.13
CA ALA A 139 5.95 15.65 4.26
C ALA A 139 5.68 16.36 2.91
N LEU A 140 6.32 15.91 1.83
CA LEU A 140 6.28 16.59 0.53
C LEU A 140 4.86 16.71 -0.04
N PRO A 141 3.98 15.68 0.01
CA PRO A 141 2.63 15.79 -0.52
C PRO A 141 1.76 16.83 0.20
N PHE A 142 2.10 17.27 1.43
CA PHE A 142 1.38 18.37 2.09
C PHE A 142 1.47 19.69 1.34
N LEU A 143 2.51 19.90 0.52
CA LEU A 143 2.62 21.08 -0.34
C LEU A 143 1.44 21.21 -1.30
N ASP A 144 0.80 20.11 -1.66
CA ASP A 144 -0.42 20.10 -2.47
C ASP A 144 -1.67 19.86 -1.63
N THR A 145 -1.67 18.83 -0.77
CA THR A 145 -2.88 18.40 -0.03
C THR A 145 -3.33 19.33 1.07
N HIS A 146 -2.55 20.37 1.42
CA HIS A 146 -2.99 21.43 2.32
C HIS A 146 -4.25 22.14 1.78
N ARG A 147 -4.44 22.18 0.44
CA ARG A 147 -5.59 22.81 -0.21
C ARG A 147 -6.92 22.17 0.18
N CYS A 148 -6.91 20.85 0.39
CA CYS A 148 -8.09 20.09 0.80
C CYS A 148 -8.60 20.48 2.21
N PHE A 149 -7.78 21.17 3.03
CA PHE A 149 -8.23 21.66 4.33
C PHE A 149 -9.12 22.89 4.24
N TYR A 150 -9.07 23.66 3.14
CA TYR A 150 -9.89 24.86 2.94
C TYR A 150 -11.32 24.53 2.49
N TYR A 151 -11.56 23.33 1.95
CA TYR A 151 -12.89 22.89 1.57
C TYR A 151 -13.50 22.08 2.72
N ARG A 152 -14.65 22.54 3.22
CA ARG A 152 -15.36 21.85 4.29
C ARG A 152 -16.01 20.58 3.74
N THR A 153 -15.62 19.43 4.28
CA THR A 153 -16.28 18.16 4.01
C THR A 153 -17.46 18.00 4.96
N GLU A 154 -18.64 17.71 4.41
CA GLU A 154 -19.84 17.42 5.17
C GLU A 154 -20.27 15.97 4.97
N ILE A 155 -20.72 15.34 6.05
CA ILE A 155 -21.35 14.03 6.00
C ILE A 155 -22.83 14.27 5.70
N VAL A 156 -23.29 13.79 4.55
CA VAL A 156 -24.68 13.92 4.10
C VAL A 156 -25.27 12.53 4.05
N TYR A 157 -26.40 12.33 4.74
CA TYR A 157 -27.20 11.12 4.57
C TYR A 157 -28.03 11.26 3.29
N ASP A 158 -27.98 10.25 2.44
CA ASP A 158 -28.77 10.16 1.23
C ASP A 158 -29.92 9.18 1.44
N GLU A 159 -31.14 9.72 1.48
CA GLU A 159 -32.36 8.94 1.72
C GLU A 159 -32.69 7.98 0.57
N GLU A 160 -32.28 8.29 -0.66
CA GLU A 160 -32.54 7.43 -1.83
C GLU A 160 -31.64 6.19 -1.83
N SER A 161 -30.40 6.32 -1.35
CA SER A 161 -29.43 5.22 -1.27
C SER A 161 -29.30 4.60 0.13
N GLU A 162 -30.08 5.09 1.10
CA GLU A 162 -30.03 4.74 2.53
C GLU A 162 -28.60 4.67 3.08
N SER A 163 -27.78 5.65 2.71
CA SER A 163 -26.34 5.60 2.98
C SER A 163 -25.75 6.96 3.32
N TYR A 164 -24.63 6.95 4.05
CA TYR A 164 -23.88 8.17 4.34
C TYR A 164 -22.84 8.44 3.24
N GLY A 165 -22.78 9.68 2.76
CA GLY A 165 -21.76 10.15 1.80
C GLY A 165 -20.95 11.30 2.37
N LEU A 166 -19.64 11.32 2.11
CA LEU A 166 -18.81 12.50 2.37
C LEU A 166 -18.84 13.40 1.14
N LYS A 167 -19.57 14.51 1.22
CA LYS A 167 -19.64 15.51 0.15
C LYS A 167 -18.65 16.64 0.44
N THR A 168 -17.80 16.93 -0.52
CA THR A 168 -16.91 18.10 -0.51
C THR A 168 -17.28 18.96 -1.70
N PRO A 169 -17.40 20.29 -1.55
CA PRO A 169 -17.73 21.21 -2.66
C PRO A 169 -16.59 21.35 -3.68
N MET A 170 -15.48 20.63 -3.52
CA MET A 170 -14.31 20.71 -4.37
C MET A 170 -14.52 19.91 -5.66
N PRO A 171 -14.37 20.52 -6.85
CA PRO A 171 -14.46 19.82 -8.12
C PRO A 171 -13.45 18.67 -8.21
N ILE A 172 -13.87 17.54 -8.80
CA ILE A 172 -13.01 16.37 -9.02
C ILE A 172 -11.77 16.76 -9.85
N ASN A 173 -11.95 17.64 -10.84
CA ASN A 173 -10.84 18.09 -11.69
C ASN A 173 -9.75 18.83 -10.89
N ASP A 174 -10.12 19.62 -9.89
CA ASP A 174 -9.15 20.34 -9.06
C ASP A 174 -8.41 19.41 -8.11
N ASN A 175 -9.07 18.36 -7.61
CA ASN A 175 -8.45 17.34 -6.75
C ASN A 175 -7.41 16.51 -7.50
N PHE A 176 -7.67 16.18 -8.76
CA PHE A 176 -6.80 15.32 -9.56
C PHE A 176 -5.78 16.10 -10.41
N PHE A 177 -5.88 17.43 -10.48
CA PHE A 177 -5.04 18.27 -11.34
C PHE A 177 -3.54 18.11 -11.05
N PHE A 178 -3.14 18.11 -9.78
CA PHE A 178 -1.75 17.91 -9.37
C PHE A 178 -1.42 16.44 -9.09
N LEU A 179 -2.42 15.67 -8.65
CA LEU A 179 -2.27 14.27 -8.28
C LEU A 179 -1.97 13.38 -9.48
N ILE A 180 -2.70 13.53 -10.57
CA ILE A 180 -2.52 12.69 -11.77
C ILE A 180 -1.12 12.88 -12.39
N PRO A 181 -0.64 14.10 -12.67
CA PRO A 181 0.70 14.29 -13.21
C PRO A 181 1.79 13.70 -12.31
N ALA A 182 1.68 13.88 -11.00
CA ALA A 182 2.61 13.29 -10.04
C ALA A 182 2.56 11.76 -10.06
N MET A 183 1.37 11.15 -10.05
CA MET A 183 1.20 9.70 -10.16
C MET A 183 1.78 9.15 -11.45
N ILE A 184 1.58 9.82 -12.59
CA ILE A 184 2.14 9.42 -13.89
C ILE A 184 3.67 9.46 -13.83
N PHE A 185 4.24 10.57 -13.37
CA PHE A 185 5.70 10.74 -13.27
C PHE A 185 6.33 9.67 -12.37
N ILE A 186 5.77 9.45 -11.18
CA ILE A 186 6.26 8.45 -10.22
C ILE A 186 6.11 7.03 -10.78
N THR A 187 5.02 6.75 -11.49
CA THR A 187 4.78 5.44 -12.10
C THR A 187 5.78 5.15 -13.23
N ILE A 188 6.09 6.13 -14.08
CA ILE A 188 7.12 6.01 -15.11
C ILE A 188 8.49 5.71 -14.47
N LEU A 189 8.84 6.42 -13.39
CA LEU A 189 10.08 6.17 -12.65
C LEU A 189 10.12 4.76 -12.04
N SER A 190 9.00 4.31 -11.45
CA SER A 190 8.86 2.97 -10.88
C SER A 190 9.02 1.88 -11.96
N ILE A 191 8.38 2.05 -13.12
CA ILE A 191 8.52 1.12 -14.24
C ILE A 191 9.96 1.08 -14.74
N GLY A 192 10.59 2.24 -14.96
CA GLY A 192 11.97 2.34 -15.41
C GLY A 192 12.92 1.63 -14.46
N THR A 193 12.84 1.93 -13.16
CA THR A 193 13.69 1.30 -12.13
C THR A 193 13.47 -0.21 -12.02
N ASN A 194 12.23 -0.70 -12.16
CA ASN A 194 11.94 -2.14 -12.15
C ASN A 194 12.48 -2.86 -13.40
N ILE A 195 12.34 -2.27 -14.59
CA ILE A 195 12.92 -2.83 -15.83
C ILE A 195 14.44 -2.93 -15.69
N THR A 196 15.11 -1.85 -15.25
CA THR A 196 16.55 -1.85 -15.04
C THR A 196 16.97 -2.88 -13.98
N SER A 197 16.21 -3.02 -12.89
CA SER A 197 16.47 -4.04 -11.86
C SER A 197 16.38 -5.45 -12.43
N LEU A 198 15.37 -5.73 -13.25
CA LEU A 198 15.18 -7.03 -13.89
C LEU A 198 16.29 -7.35 -14.88
N MET A 199 16.69 -6.38 -15.70
CA MET A 199 17.84 -6.53 -16.62
C MET A 199 19.12 -6.81 -15.84
N THR A 200 19.39 -6.02 -14.80
CA THR A 200 20.59 -6.15 -13.96
C THR A 200 20.67 -7.53 -13.30
N VAL A 201 19.57 -8.03 -12.71
CA VAL A 201 19.55 -9.36 -12.08
C VAL A 201 19.77 -10.49 -13.09
N ARG A 202 19.22 -10.36 -14.31
CA ARG A 202 19.45 -11.34 -15.39
C ARG A 202 20.91 -11.40 -15.82
N THR A 203 21.63 -10.29 -15.79
CA THR A 203 23.05 -10.22 -16.15
C THR A 203 23.99 -10.79 -15.08
N ILE A 204 23.62 -10.74 -13.80
CA ILE A 204 24.51 -11.10 -12.67
C ILE A 204 24.76 -12.61 -12.54
N GLY A 205 24.01 -13.48 -13.21
CA GLY A 205 24.25 -14.92 -13.21
C GLY A 205 23.96 -15.62 -11.85
N THR A 206 23.89 -16.95 -11.90
CA THR A 206 23.30 -17.86 -10.91
C THR A 206 24.10 -18.03 -9.60
N GLN A 207 24.16 -17.01 -8.76
CA GLN A 207 24.49 -17.19 -7.33
C GLN A 207 23.21 -17.32 -6.47
N LYS A 208 23.27 -18.06 -5.34
CA LYS A 208 22.16 -18.15 -4.36
C LYS A 208 21.60 -16.79 -3.95
N ARG A 209 22.48 -15.77 -3.90
CA ARG A 209 22.13 -14.37 -3.65
C ARG A 209 21.25 -13.76 -4.75
N SER A 210 21.54 -14.08 -6.02
CA SER A 210 20.73 -13.66 -7.18
C SER A 210 19.29 -14.18 -7.07
N LYS A 211 19.07 -15.39 -6.53
CA LYS A 211 17.71 -15.93 -6.37
C LYS A 211 16.87 -15.18 -5.34
N VAL A 212 17.47 -14.74 -4.24
CA VAL A 212 16.77 -13.94 -3.21
C VAL A 212 16.44 -12.55 -3.76
N GLU A 213 17.40 -11.91 -4.43
CA GLU A 213 17.17 -10.59 -5.05
C GLU A 213 16.16 -10.67 -6.20
N PHE A 214 16.18 -11.74 -6.99
CA PHE A 214 15.20 -11.98 -8.06
C PHE A 214 13.77 -12.07 -7.51
N ASN A 215 13.59 -12.76 -6.38
CA ASN A 215 12.29 -12.82 -5.71
C ASN A 215 11.81 -11.43 -5.26
N PHE A 216 12.71 -10.58 -4.75
CA PHE A 216 12.37 -9.20 -4.41
C PHE A 216 12.03 -8.36 -5.64
N VAL A 217 12.75 -8.51 -6.75
CA VAL A 217 12.43 -7.84 -8.01
C VAL A 217 11.07 -8.27 -8.56
N ILE A 218 10.69 -9.55 -8.41
CA ILE A 218 9.33 -10.01 -8.77
C ILE A 218 8.27 -9.34 -7.91
N ILE A 219 8.45 -9.31 -6.58
CA ILE A 219 7.53 -8.62 -5.66
C ILE A 219 7.32 -7.17 -6.11
N MET A 220 8.40 -6.46 -6.43
CA MET A 220 8.33 -5.08 -6.90
C MET A 220 7.67 -4.95 -8.28
N SER A 221 7.92 -5.88 -9.19
CA SER A 221 7.31 -5.87 -10.52
C SER A 221 5.79 -6.04 -10.45
N ILE A 222 5.30 -6.93 -9.57
CA ILE A 222 3.86 -7.11 -9.35
C ILE A 222 3.27 -5.84 -8.73
N THR A 223 3.92 -5.27 -7.71
CA THR A 223 3.45 -4.05 -7.05
C THR A 223 3.39 -2.87 -8.03
N CYS A 224 4.42 -2.73 -8.87
CA CYS A 224 4.48 -1.72 -9.93
C CYS A 224 3.39 -1.90 -10.99
N PHE A 225 3.02 -3.14 -11.32
CA PHE A 225 1.92 -3.41 -12.24
C PHE A 225 0.58 -2.95 -11.63
N VAL A 226 0.32 -3.24 -10.35
CA VAL A 226 -0.88 -2.76 -9.66
C VAL A 226 -0.90 -1.23 -9.57
N GLN A 227 0.25 -0.61 -9.29
CA GLN A 227 0.42 0.85 -9.30
C GLN A 227 0.07 1.44 -10.68
N PHE A 228 0.55 0.83 -11.76
CA PHE A 228 0.22 1.26 -13.12
C PHE A 228 -1.29 1.17 -13.41
N LEU A 229 -1.95 0.08 -13.02
CA LEU A 229 -3.39 -0.06 -13.16
C LEU A 229 -4.15 1.03 -12.39
N GLY A 230 -3.73 1.34 -11.16
CA GLY A 230 -4.33 2.42 -10.36
C GLY A 230 -4.16 3.79 -11.01
N CYS A 231 -3.00 4.05 -11.60
CA CYS A 231 -2.72 5.28 -12.35
C CYS A 231 -3.62 5.36 -13.59
N ALA A 232 -3.69 4.30 -14.39
CA ALA A 232 -4.48 4.25 -15.61
C ALA A 232 -5.98 4.46 -15.34
N LEU A 233 -6.52 3.83 -14.29
CA LEU A 233 -7.92 4.05 -13.89
C LEU A 233 -8.18 5.48 -13.42
N SER A 234 -7.24 6.08 -12.68
CA SER A 234 -7.38 7.47 -12.20
C SER A 234 -7.41 8.46 -13.36
N VAL A 235 -6.55 8.25 -14.36
CA VAL A 235 -6.54 9.03 -15.61
C VAL A 235 -7.85 8.84 -16.39
N ALA A 236 -8.29 7.60 -16.57
CA ALA A 236 -9.51 7.29 -17.28
C ALA A 236 -10.74 7.93 -16.60
N ARG A 237 -10.79 7.94 -15.27
CA ARG A 237 -11.88 8.54 -14.50
C ARG A 237 -12.01 10.04 -14.74
N VAL A 238 -10.89 10.76 -14.83
CA VAL A 238 -10.90 12.21 -15.10
C VAL A 238 -11.23 12.49 -16.56
N ALA A 239 -10.63 11.74 -17.49
CA ALA A 239 -10.91 11.88 -18.93
C ALA A 239 -12.38 11.60 -19.29
N LEU A 240 -13.03 10.68 -18.56
CA LEU A 240 -14.43 10.30 -18.75
C LEU A 240 -15.38 10.93 -17.73
N SER A 241 -14.98 12.02 -17.07
CA SER A 241 -15.72 12.63 -15.94
C SER A 241 -17.18 12.98 -16.26
N THR A 242 -17.52 13.26 -17.52
CA THR A 242 -18.88 13.54 -17.99
C THR A 242 -19.66 12.30 -18.45
N HIS A 243 -18.98 11.15 -18.59
CA HIS A 243 -19.57 9.91 -19.07
C HIS A 243 -20.06 9.05 -17.88
N PRO A 244 -21.17 8.30 -18.01
CA PRO A 244 -21.64 7.37 -16.98
C PRO A 244 -20.62 6.29 -16.57
N LEU A 245 -19.54 6.12 -17.35
CA LEU A 245 -18.45 5.21 -17.02
C LEU A 245 -17.61 5.70 -15.84
N ALA A 246 -17.56 7.01 -15.55
CA ALA A 246 -16.85 7.55 -14.40
C ALA A 246 -17.37 7.00 -13.07
N ALA A 247 -18.67 6.76 -12.94
CA ALA A 247 -19.27 6.16 -11.76
C ALA A 247 -18.81 4.71 -11.56
N THR A 248 -18.76 3.93 -12.65
CA THR A 248 -18.24 2.55 -12.62
C THR A 248 -16.76 2.51 -12.24
N LEU A 249 -15.95 3.42 -12.80
CA LEU A 249 -14.53 3.56 -12.46
C LEU A 249 -14.33 3.96 -11.00
N ALA A 250 -15.17 4.85 -10.46
CA ALA A 250 -15.15 5.23 -9.06
C ALA A 250 -15.45 4.05 -8.12
N GLY A 251 -16.29 3.10 -8.54
CA GLY A 251 -16.55 1.86 -7.79
C GLY A 251 -15.42 0.83 -7.84
N ILE A 252 -14.63 0.80 -8.92
CA ILE A 252 -13.51 -0.14 -9.10
C ILE A 252 -12.23 0.36 -8.43
N LEU A 253 -11.99 1.67 -8.43
CA LEU A 253 -10.76 2.27 -7.91
C LEU A 253 -10.39 1.85 -6.47
N PRO A 254 -11.34 1.74 -5.53
CA PRO A 254 -11.05 1.26 -4.18
C PRO A 254 -10.52 -0.18 -4.15
N PHE A 255 -10.91 -1.04 -5.08
CA PHE A 255 -10.38 -2.41 -5.16
C PHE A 255 -8.94 -2.45 -5.65
N ILE A 256 -8.58 -1.58 -6.61
CA ILE A 256 -7.19 -1.48 -7.07
C ILE A 256 -6.31 -0.85 -5.99
N SER A 257 -6.82 0.17 -5.30
CA SER A 257 -6.14 0.77 -4.15
C SER A 257 -5.89 -0.26 -3.04
N ASP A 258 -6.84 -1.15 -2.81
CA ASP A 258 -6.68 -2.27 -1.89
C ASP A 258 -5.66 -3.29 -2.39
N GLY A 259 -5.67 -3.60 -3.68
CA GLY A 259 -4.62 -4.38 -4.31
C GLY A 259 -3.23 -3.77 -4.04
N LEU A 260 -3.10 -2.45 -4.12
CA LEU A 260 -1.83 -1.77 -3.87
C LEU A 260 -1.51 -1.64 -2.37
N THR A 261 -2.45 -1.82 -1.43
CA THR A 261 -2.18 -1.71 0.02
C THR A 261 -2.03 -3.07 0.70
N LEU A 262 -2.73 -4.10 0.23
CA LEU A 262 -2.88 -5.37 0.93
C LEU A 262 -2.12 -6.53 0.28
N VAL A 263 -1.61 -6.37 -0.95
CA VAL A 263 -0.90 -7.45 -1.66
C VAL A 263 0.51 -7.70 -1.13
N GLN A 264 1.15 -6.68 -0.55
CA GLN A 264 2.51 -6.69 -0.03
C GLN A 264 2.82 -7.88 0.91
N PRO A 265 2.02 -8.14 1.97
CA PRO A 265 2.27 -9.26 2.88
C PRO A 265 2.14 -10.62 2.20
N TRP A 266 1.20 -10.76 1.27
CA TRP A 266 1.03 -12.00 0.49
C TRP A 266 2.24 -12.25 -0.41
N LEU A 267 2.71 -11.22 -1.11
CA LEU A 267 3.91 -11.31 -1.95
C LEU A 267 5.14 -11.63 -1.09
N LEU A 268 5.25 -10.99 0.08
CA LEU A 268 6.36 -11.22 0.97
C LEU A 268 6.38 -12.67 1.49
N VAL A 269 5.25 -13.21 1.93
CA VAL A 269 5.13 -14.61 2.36
C VAL A 269 5.35 -15.58 1.19
N GLY A 270 4.79 -15.29 0.01
CA GLY A 270 4.92 -16.14 -1.18
C GLY A 270 6.36 -16.27 -1.68
N PHE A 271 7.08 -15.15 -1.76
CA PHE A 271 8.40 -15.08 -2.39
C PHE A 271 9.57 -15.08 -1.40
N SER A 272 9.38 -14.75 -0.12
CA SER A 272 10.45 -14.81 0.90
C SER A 272 10.49 -16.16 1.61
N HIS A 273 11.49 -16.97 1.30
CA HIS A 273 11.76 -18.22 2.03
C HIS A 273 12.11 -17.98 3.50
N ALA A 274 12.79 -16.87 3.81
CA ALA A 274 13.20 -16.54 5.17
C ALA A 274 11.99 -16.29 6.09
N ILE A 275 10.98 -15.56 5.60
CA ILE A 275 9.75 -15.32 6.36
C ILE A 275 8.96 -16.61 6.54
N ARG A 276 8.78 -17.41 5.49
CA ARG A 276 8.10 -18.72 5.62
C ARG A 276 8.81 -19.66 6.59
N ALA A 277 10.14 -19.64 6.64
CA ALA A 277 10.89 -20.44 7.61
C ALA A 277 10.60 -19.99 9.04
N LYS A 278 10.56 -18.68 9.32
CA LYS A 278 10.23 -18.14 10.65
C LYS A 278 8.77 -18.34 11.04
N ILE A 279 7.84 -18.27 10.09
CA ILE A 279 6.43 -18.64 10.30
C ILE A 279 6.35 -20.09 10.76
N ARG A 280 6.95 -21.02 10.00
CA ARG A 280 6.97 -22.45 10.35
C ARG A 280 7.63 -22.71 11.70
N GLN A 281 8.72 -22.00 12.02
CA GLN A 281 9.37 -22.09 13.32
C GLN A 281 8.46 -21.66 14.47
N MET A 282 7.68 -20.58 14.31
CA MET A 282 6.76 -20.12 15.37
C MET A 282 5.58 -21.06 15.59
N PHE A 283 5.08 -21.71 14.54
CA PHE A 283 4.00 -22.69 14.65
C PHE A 283 4.49 -24.11 15.03
N GLY A 284 5.80 -24.28 15.30
CA GLY A 284 6.36 -25.58 15.66
C GLY A 284 6.39 -26.60 14.51
N TRP A 285 6.20 -26.17 13.26
CA TRP A 285 6.21 -27.03 12.08
C TRP A 285 7.63 -27.32 11.54
N GLN A 286 8.65 -27.25 12.40
CA GLN A 286 9.98 -27.72 12.06
C GLN A 286 10.14 -29.15 12.55
N ASP A 287 10.27 -30.09 11.61
CA ASP A 287 10.87 -31.38 11.89
C ASP A 287 12.25 -31.15 12.53
N THR A 288 12.43 -31.76 13.68
CA THR A 288 13.66 -31.80 14.49
C THR A 288 14.76 -32.58 13.77
N ASN A 289 15.17 -32.18 12.57
CA ASN A 289 16.24 -32.84 11.83
C ASN A 289 17.14 -31.81 11.14
N VAL A 290 17.75 -30.92 11.94
CA VAL A 290 19.05 -30.37 11.55
C VAL A 290 20.09 -31.30 12.16
N LEU A 291 20.52 -32.27 11.36
CA LEU A 291 21.73 -33.05 11.56
C LEU A 291 22.85 -32.13 12.05
N VAL A 292 23.23 -32.29 13.31
CA VAL A 292 24.52 -31.86 13.80
C VAL A 292 25.55 -32.69 13.04
N VAL A 293 26.03 -32.17 11.91
CA VAL A 293 27.27 -32.64 11.31
C VAL A 293 28.38 -32.20 12.25
N ARG A 294 28.62 -32.99 13.31
CA ARG A 294 29.92 -33.05 13.95
C ARG A 294 30.89 -33.46 12.85
N SER A 295 31.76 -32.54 12.44
CA SER A 295 32.91 -32.90 11.62
C SER A 295 33.68 -34.00 12.35
N MET A 296 33.88 -35.11 11.67
CA MET A 296 34.78 -36.17 12.10
C MET A 296 36.22 -35.62 12.14
N THR A 297 36.95 -36.04 13.17
CA THR A 297 38.40 -36.34 13.18
C THR A 297 39.38 -35.29 12.62
N SER A 298 40.15 -34.69 13.54
CA SER A 298 41.57 -35.04 13.71
C SER A 298 41.94 -34.91 15.19
#